data_AF-A0A350YDF6-F1
#
_entry.id   AF-A0A350YDF6-F1
#
_cell.length_a   1.000
_cell.length_b   1.000
_cell.length_c   1.000
_cell.angle_alpha   90.00
_cell.angle_beta   90.00
_cell.angle_gamma   90.00
#
_symmetry.space_group_name_H-M   'P 1'
#
loop_
_entity.id
_entity.type
_entity.pdbx_description
1 polymer ?
#
loop_
_entity_poly.entity_id
_entity_poly.type
_entity_poly.pdbx_seq_one_letter_code
_entity_poly.pdbx_strand_id
1 'polypeptide(L)'
;MSLSAPICEETIEAAIRPASVEVRDGAYNSFQLSELVDRTEIMITAQKLLDLTYEHSAKTLLAIIDENLVQLSGGEEWKEGRR
;
A
#
# COMPACT_ATOMS: atom_id res chain seq x y z
N MET A 1 7.85 20.02 5.07
CA MET A 1 6.90 19.44 4.11
C MET A 1 7.70 18.90 2.94
N SER A 2 7.82 17.57 2.83
CA SER A 2 8.47 16.93 1.68
C SER A 2 7.51 16.98 0.48
N LEU A 3 8.05 17.19 -0.72
CA LEU A 3 7.29 17.29 -1.99
C LEU A 3 6.53 16.00 -2.37
N SER A 4 6.73 14.90 -1.63
CA SER A 4 6.11 13.59 -1.86
C SER A 4 4.70 13.44 -1.28
N ALA A 5 4.31 14.25 -0.29
CA ALA A 5 3.02 14.10 0.39
C ALA A 5 1.78 14.32 -0.52
N PRO A 6 1.74 15.35 -1.40
CA PRO A 6 0.57 15.60 -2.26
C PRO A 6 0.33 14.49 -3.29
N ILE A 7 1.41 13.96 -3.90
CA ILE A 7 1.32 12.88 -4.90
C ILE A 7 0.76 11.61 -4.25
N CYS A 8 1.14 11.31 -3.02
CA CYS A 8 0.66 10.11 -2.33
C CYS A 8 -0.84 10.22 -1.97
N GLU A 9 -1.33 11.39 -1.58
CA GLU A 9 -2.76 11.60 -1.28
C GLU A 9 -3.64 11.36 -2.53
N GLU A 10 -3.26 11.94 -3.68
CA GLU A 10 -3.94 11.73 -4.97
C GLU A 10 -3.88 10.25 -5.40
N THR A 11 -2.74 9.59 -5.14
CA THR A 11 -2.55 8.17 -5.45
C THR A 11 -3.46 7.28 -4.60
N ILE A 12 -3.63 7.60 -3.31
CA ILE A 12 -4.55 6.88 -2.42
C ILE A 12 -5.99 7.00 -2.93
N GLU A 13 -6.43 8.20 -3.30
CA GLU A 13 -7.78 8.40 -3.85
C GLU A 13 -8.01 7.60 -5.14
N ALA A 14 -7.00 7.57 -6.03
CA ALA A 14 -7.06 6.77 -7.24
C ALA A 14 -7.11 5.25 -6.94
N ALA A 15 -6.38 4.79 -5.92
CA ALA A 15 -6.28 3.38 -5.53
C ALA A 15 -7.54 2.85 -4.83
N ILE A 16 -8.30 3.71 -4.13
CA ILE A 16 -9.53 3.31 -3.43
C ILE A 16 -10.59 2.74 -4.39
N ARG A 17 -10.70 3.28 -5.62
CA ARG A 17 -11.69 2.81 -6.60
C ARG A 17 -11.51 1.33 -6.98
N PRO A 18 -10.36 0.88 -7.51
CA PRO A 18 -10.16 -0.54 -7.80
C PRO A 18 -10.20 -1.39 -6.53
N ALA A 19 -9.63 -0.93 -5.41
CA ALA A 19 -9.66 -1.66 -4.14
C ALA A 19 -11.10 -1.94 -3.65
N SER A 20 -12.04 -1.01 -3.88
CA SER A 20 -13.43 -1.19 -3.49
C SER A 20 -14.15 -2.35 -4.20
N VAL A 21 -13.63 -2.83 -5.33
CA VAL A 21 -14.17 -4.00 -6.04
C VAL A 21 -13.60 -5.31 -5.46
N GLU A 22 -12.42 -5.27 -4.85
CA GLU A 22 -11.68 -6.45 -4.39
C GLU A 22 -11.87 -6.70 -2.89
N VAL A 23 -11.87 -5.64 -2.08
CA VAL A 23 -11.96 -5.74 -0.62
C VAL A 23 -13.31 -6.34 -0.22
N ARG A 24 -13.25 -7.45 0.53
CA ARG A 24 -14.43 -8.20 1.00
C ARG A 24 -15.42 -8.50 -0.15
N ASP A 25 -14.90 -8.92 -1.29
CA ASP A 25 -15.69 -9.23 -2.49
C ASP A 25 -16.61 -8.08 -2.94
N GLY A 26 -16.15 -6.84 -2.78
CA GLY A 26 -16.89 -5.65 -3.19
C GLY A 26 -17.99 -5.23 -2.20
N ALA A 27 -17.92 -5.64 -0.94
CA ALA A 27 -18.92 -5.28 0.08
C ALA A 27 -19.03 -3.78 0.35
N TYR A 28 -18.01 -2.99 -0.01
CA TYR A 28 -17.98 -1.54 0.16
C TYR A 28 -17.79 -0.85 -1.20
N ASN A 29 -18.57 0.18 -1.48
CA ASN A 29 -18.27 1.07 -2.60
C ASN A 29 -17.07 1.99 -2.28
N SER A 30 -16.54 2.69 -3.28
CA SER A 30 -15.37 3.57 -3.11
C SER A 30 -15.53 4.64 -2.03
N PHE A 31 -16.74 5.17 -1.82
CA PHE A 31 -16.99 6.17 -0.77
C PHE A 31 -16.90 5.52 0.62
N GLN A 32 -17.57 4.39 0.82
CA GLN A 32 -17.53 3.66 2.08
C GLN A 32 -16.11 3.18 2.41
N LEU A 33 -15.39 2.64 1.42
CA LEU A 33 -14.01 2.20 1.63
C LEU A 33 -13.10 3.38 1.99
N SER A 34 -13.31 4.56 1.38
CA SER A 34 -12.51 5.75 1.67
C SER A 34 -12.62 6.24 3.13
N GLU A 35 -13.74 5.94 3.80
CA GLU A 35 -13.96 6.25 5.23
C GLU A 35 -13.36 5.19 6.16
N LEU A 36 -13.18 3.96 5.69
CA LEU A 36 -12.65 2.84 6.47
C LEU A 36 -11.12 2.73 6.43
N VAL A 37 -10.50 3.29 5.38
CA VAL A 37 -9.07 3.24 5.16
C VAL A 37 -8.32 4.12 6.16
N ASP A 38 -7.33 3.56 6.85
CA ASP A 38 -6.34 4.34 7.59
C ASP A 38 -5.33 4.96 6.62
N ARG A 39 -5.63 6.19 6.19
CA ARG A 39 -4.74 6.96 5.30
C ARG A 39 -3.38 7.22 5.94
N THR A 40 -3.31 7.38 7.26
CA THR A 40 -2.05 7.67 7.95
C THR A 40 -1.12 6.45 7.90
N GLU A 41 -1.65 5.26 8.17
CA GLU A 41 -0.90 4.01 8.08
C GLU A 41 -0.41 3.74 6.64
N ILE A 42 -1.26 3.97 5.63
CA ILE A 42 -0.87 3.84 4.22
C ILE A 42 0.25 4.81 3.87
N MET A 43 0.13 6.08 4.27
CA MET A 43 1.16 7.09 4.01
C MET A 43 2.50 6.76 4.66
N ILE A 44 2.49 6.30 5.91
CA ILE A 44 3.69 5.87 6.62
C ILE A 44 4.33 4.68 5.91
N THR A 45 3.52 3.70 5.50
CA THR A 45 3.99 2.51 4.79
C THR A 45 4.56 2.86 3.42
N ALA A 46 3.88 3.71 2.65
CA ALA A 46 4.35 4.19 1.36
C ALA A 46 5.69 4.92 1.48
N GLN A 47 5.84 5.80 2.48
CA GLN A 47 7.10 6.50 2.71
C GLN A 47 8.23 5.51 3.05
N LYS A 48 7.98 4.54 3.94
CA LYS A 48 8.96 3.49 4.26
C LYS A 48 9.41 2.73 3.01
N LEU A 49 8.47 2.34 2.14
CA LEU A 49 8.78 1.63 0.89
C LEU A 49 9.54 2.50 -0.11
N LEU A 50 9.25 3.80 -0.19
CA LEU A 50 10.00 4.74 -1.02
C LEU A 50 11.43 4.93 -0.49
N ASP A 51 11.62 4.99 0.83
CA ASP A 51 12.93 5.15 1.46
C ASP A 51 13.87 3.98 1.10
N LEU A 52 13.34 2.76 0.95
CA LEU A 52 14.10 1.59 0.48
C LEU A 52 14.79 1.83 -0.88
N THR A 53 14.19 2.65 -1.76
CA THR A 53 14.75 2.95 -3.08
C THR A 53 16.02 3.81 -3.03
N TYR A 54 16.21 4.54 -1.93
CA TYR A 54 17.41 5.31 -1.65
C TYR A 54 18.44 4.54 -0.83
N GLU A 55 17.99 3.58 -0.02
CA GLU A 55 18.83 2.79 0.88
C GLU A 55 19.43 1.52 0.24
N HIS A 56 18.75 0.97 -0.77
CA HIS A 56 19.13 -0.31 -1.37
C HIS A 56 19.40 -0.21 -2.87
N SER A 57 20.33 -1.05 -3.33
CA SER A 57 20.62 -1.17 -4.77
C SER A 57 19.46 -1.83 -5.50
N ALA A 58 19.30 -1.53 -6.80
CA ALA A 58 18.30 -2.19 -7.65
C ALA A 58 18.39 -3.73 -7.64
N LYS A 59 19.57 -4.31 -7.38
CA LYS A 59 19.78 -5.76 -7.29
C LYS A 59 19.11 -6.38 -6.06
N THR A 60 19.06 -5.65 -4.94
CA THR A 60 18.56 -6.14 -3.64
C THR A 60 17.18 -5.60 -3.30
N LEU A 61 16.76 -4.51 -3.94
CA LEU A 61 15.54 -3.78 -3.63
C LEU A 61 14.28 -4.65 -3.68
N LEU A 62 14.11 -5.47 -4.72
CA LEU A 62 12.91 -6.31 -4.86
C LEU A 62 12.73 -7.28 -3.70
N ALA A 63 13.81 -7.97 -3.30
CA ALA A 63 13.74 -8.92 -2.18
C ALA A 63 13.38 -8.22 -0.86
N ILE A 64 13.91 -7.01 -0.63
CA ILE A 64 13.64 -6.24 0.59
C ILE A 64 12.21 -5.68 0.58
N ILE A 65 11.69 -5.28 -0.59
CA ILE A 65 10.28 -4.91 -0.74
C ILE A 65 9.38 -6.10 -0.38
N ASP A 66 9.65 -7.28 -0.92
CA ASP A 66 8.88 -8.49 -0.62
C ASP A 66 8.89 -8.80 0.89
N GLU A 67 10.07 -8.74 1.53
CA GLU A 67 10.21 -8.91 2.98
C GLU A 67 9.36 -7.91 3.77
N ASN A 68 9.29 -6.65 3.36
CA ASN A 68 8.47 -5.63 4.00
C ASN A 68 6.97 -5.85 3.76
N LEU A 69 6.57 -6.22 2.53
CA LEU A 69 5.16 -6.48 2.19
C LEU A 69 4.59 -7.65 2.99
N VAL A 70 5.38 -8.69 3.23
CA VAL A 70 4.99 -9.85 4.05
C VAL A 70 4.65 -9.45 5.49
N GLN A 71 5.27 -8.40 6.02
CA GLN A 71 4.99 -7.92 7.38
C GLN A 71 3.70 -7.08 7.48
N LEU A 72 3.07 -6.72 6.36
CA LEU A 72 1.80 -6.01 6.36
C LEU A 72 0.64 -6.96 6.64
N SER A 73 -0.49 -6.41 7.07
CA SER A 73 -1.73 -7.17 7.24
C SER A 73 -2.13 -7.86 5.92
N GLY A 74 -2.30 -9.18 5.95
CA GLY A 74 -2.56 -9.98 4.74
C GLY A 74 -1.32 -10.37 3.93
N GLY A 75 -0.12 -9.97 4.38
CA GLY A 75 1.14 -10.18 3.65
C GLY A 75 1.56 -11.64 3.58
N GLU A 76 1.33 -12.43 4.62
CA GLU A 76 1.61 -13.88 4.60
C GLU A 76 0.63 -14.62 3.66
N GLU A 77 -0.65 -14.26 3.66
CA GLU A 77 -1.62 -14.79 2.69
C GLU A 77 -1.21 -14.45 1.25
N TRP A 78 -0.81 -13.21 0.99
CA TRP A 78 -0.29 -12.78 -0.31
C TRP A 78 0.93 -13.59 -0.75
N LYS A 79 1.92 -13.75 0.15
CA LYS A 79 3.13 -14.55 -0.09
C LYS A 79 2.82 -16.00 -0.45
N GLU A 80 1.80 -16.56 0.20
CA GLU A 80 1.35 -17.93 -0.02
C GLU A 80 0.35 -18.05 -1.19
N GLY A 81 0.05 -16.94 -1.88
CA GLY A 81 -0.86 -16.91 -3.02
C GLY A 81 -2.33 -17.16 -2.67
N ARG A 82 -2.72 -16.90 -1.41
CA ARG A 82 -4.09 -17.01 -0.93
C ARG A 82 -4.84 -15.68 -1.07
N ARG A 83 -6.17 -15.78 -1.19
CA ARG A 83 -7.10 -14.64 -1.13
C ARG A 83 -7.90 -14.73 0.16
#